data_AF-A0A2V9VDE6-F1
#
_entry.id   AF-A0A2V9VDE6-F1
#
_cell.length_a   1.000
_cell.length_b   1.000
_cell.length_c   1.000
_cell.angle_alpha   90.00
_cell.angle_beta   90.00
_cell.angle_gamma   90.00
#
_symmetry.space_group_name_H-M   'P 1'
#
loop_
_entity.id
_entity.type
_entity.pdbx_description
1 polymer ?
#
loop_
_entity_poly.entity_id
_entity_poly.type
_entity_poly.pdbx_seq_one_letter_code
_entity_poly.pdbx_strand_id
1 'polypeptide(L)'
;MPEASSARIVRFGVFEADLASGELRKNGSRIKLQEQPFQVLAMMLERPGEMVAREELRSRLWPRDTFVDFDHSLNTAVNKVREALGDVASNPRFVQTIARRGYRFIAPVQADSKSSSAVIAVPAAAPREHAPVHPELEVPVPHRGLTRGLFILIQIMYLTFYLEALFRWQGVHRIADEFMPGWGATAILIAVLVTGGIGIPLRCYLISGAGFDHQRLGDKFQRLFPAILAMDELWAIAPFLLAEKIGFGAAFAATAGLLYLPFSERSLIRLAYAQQKP
;
A
#
# COMPACT_ATOMS: atom_id res chain seq x y z
N MET A 1 -35.46 -38.54 0.87
CA MET A 1 -35.52 -37.09 0.56
C MET A 1 -34.70 -36.37 1.61
N PRO A 2 -33.63 -35.62 1.29
CA PRO A 2 -32.89 -34.91 2.32
C PRO A 2 -33.57 -33.56 2.59
N GLU A 3 -33.73 -33.28 3.87
CA GLU A 3 -34.42 -32.13 4.45
C GLU A 3 -33.77 -30.80 4.06
N ALA A 4 -34.60 -29.81 3.74
CA ALA A 4 -34.18 -28.44 3.50
C ALA A 4 -33.59 -27.86 4.79
N SER A 5 -32.26 -27.87 4.89
CA SER A 5 -31.51 -27.08 5.88
C SER A 5 -32.04 -25.66 5.84
N SER A 6 -32.48 -25.15 6.98
CA SER A 6 -33.04 -23.81 7.14
C SER A 6 -32.02 -22.78 6.66
N ALA A 7 -32.13 -22.39 5.40
CA ALA A 7 -31.22 -21.46 4.76
C ALA A 7 -31.38 -20.10 5.47
N ARG A 8 -30.39 -19.72 6.28
CA ARG A 8 -30.31 -18.37 6.86
C ARG A 8 -29.81 -17.43 5.76
N ILE A 9 -30.68 -17.17 4.80
CA ILE A 9 -30.42 -16.22 3.72
C ILE A 9 -30.71 -14.82 4.26
N VAL A 10 -29.71 -13.96 4.15
CA VAL A 10 -29.77 -12.56 4.56
C VAL A 10 -29.71 -11.70 3.31
N ARG A 11 -30.72 -10.85 3.10
CA ARG A 11 -30.81 -9.99 1.93
C ARG A 11 -30.50 -8.55 2.29
N PHE A 12 -29.71 -7.87 1.46
CA PHE A 12 -29.39 -6.46 1.64
C PHE A 12 -29.10 -5.80 0.29
N GLY A 13 -29.89 -4.79 -0.07
CA GLY A 13 -29.80 -4.17 -1.40
C GLY A 13 -29.98 -5.19 -2.53
N VAL A 14 -28.97 -5.30 -3.41
CA VAL A 14 -28.93 -6.25 -4.53
C VAL A 14 -28.24 -7.59 -4.19
N PHE A 15 -27.86 -7.78 -2.93
CA PHE A 15 -27.07 -8.91 -2.47
C PHE A 15 -27.88 -9.88 -1.61
N GLU A 16 -27.54 -11.16 -1.75
CA GLU A 16 -28.05 -12.25 -0.93
C GLU A 16 -26.86 -13.02 -0.36
N ALA A 17 -26.76 -13.12 0.97
CA ALA A 17 -25.75 -13.91 1.64
C ALA A 17 -26.40 -15.13 2.29
N ASP A 18 -25.98 -16.33 1.90
CA ASP A 18 -26.38 -17.57 2.55
C ASP A 18 -25.37 -17.91 3.65
N LEU A 19 -25.77 -17.67 4.90
CA LEU A 19 -24.92 -17.90 6.07
C LEU A 19 -24.65 -19.39 6.34
N ALA A 20 -25.44 -20.31 5.76
CA ALA A 20 -25.24 -21.74 5.94
C ALA A 20 -24.25 -22.32 4.92
N SER A 21 -24.32 -21.88 3.66
CA SER A 21 -23.42 -22.35 2.60
C SER A 21 -22.14 -21.52 2.43
N GLY A 22 -22.08 -20.32 3.02
CA GLY A 22 -20.94 -19.43 2.87
C GLY A 22 -20.93 -18.67 1.54
N GLU A 23 -22.08 -18.59 0.86
CA GLU A 23 -22.18 -18.03 -0.49
C GLU A 23 -22.74 -16.62 -0.50
N LEU A 24 -22.11 -15.74 -1.28
CA LEU A 24 -22.60 -14.38 -1.57
C LEU A 24 -23.09 -14.34 -3.03
N ARG A 25 -24.26 -13.77 -3.25
CA ARG A 25 -24.86 -13.58 -4.58
C ARG A 25 -25.24 -12.12 -4.79
N LYS A 26 -25.16 -11.64 -6.03
CA LYS A 26 -25.64 -10.33 -6.47
C LYS A 26 -26.57 -10.52 -7.65
N ASN A 27 -27.81 -10.07 -7.55
CA ASN A 27 -28.85 -10.30 -8.56
C ASN A 27 -28.96 -11.79 -9.00
N GLY A 28 -28.81 -12.73 -8.05
CA GLY A 28 -28.83 -14.18 -8.32
C GLY A 28 -27.52 -14.79 -8.82
N SER A 29 -26.55 -13.99 -9.29
CA SER A 29 -25.22 -14.44 -9.71
C SER A 29 -24.29 -14.60 -8.51
N ARG A 30 -23.59 -15.74 -8.42
CA ARG A 30 -22.64 -16.02 -7.32
C ARG A 30 -21.40 -15.12 -7.44
N ILE A 31 -21.04 -14.46 -6.34
CA ILE A 31 -19.79 -13.72 -6.17
C ILE A 31 -18.82 -14.61 -5.39
N LYS A 32 -17.60 -14.75 -5.92
CA LYS A 32 -16.54 -15.49 -5.24
C LYS A 32 -15.95 -14.64 -4.12
N LEU A 33 -16.38 -14.90 -2.88
CA LEU A 33 -15.76 -14.35 -1.68
C LEU A 33 -15.01 -15.47 -0.95
N GLN A 34 -13.78 -15.18 -0.51
CA GLN A 34 -13.01 -16.15 0.28
C GLN A 34 -13.67 -16.37 1.64
N GLU A 35 -13.47 -17.55 2.23
CA GLU A 35 -14.12 -17.97 3.47
C GLU A 35 -13.92 -16.98 4.61
N GLN A 36 -12.69 -16.53 4.84
CA GLN A 36 -12.38 -15.60 5.93
C GLN A 36 -13.06 -14.22 5.77
N PRO A 37 -12.95 -13.51 4.63
CA PRO A 37 -13.76 -12.33 4.36
C PRO A 37 -15.27 -12.57 4.50
N PHE A 38 -15.78 -13.72 4.04
CA PHE A 38 -17.19 -14.06 4.20
C PHE A 38 -17.57 -14.20 5.68
N GLN A 39 -16.74 -14.83 6.50
CA GLN A 39 -16.98 -14.93 7.95
C GLN A 39 -17.02 -13.53 8.61
N VAL A 40 -16.18 -12.58 8.16
CA VAL A 40 -16.28 -11.18 8.63
C VAL A 40 -17.63 -10.58 8.26
N LEU A 41 -18.06 -10.73 7.01
CA LEU A 41 -19.35 -10.24 6.54
C LEU A 41 -20.51 -10.89 7.32
N ALA A 42 -20.47 -12.21 7.51
CA ALA A 42 -21.47 -12.97 8.25
C ALA A 42 -21.64 -12.45 9.68
N MET A 43 -20.54 -12.22 10.40
CA MET A 43 -20.59 -11.65 11.76
C MET A 43 -21.21 -10.25 11.79
N MET A 44 -20.96 -9.43 10.79
CA MET A 44 -21.58 -8.10 10.69
C MET A 44 -23.06 -8.17 10.28
N LEU A 45 -23.44 -9.18 9.49
CA LEU A 45 -24.83 -9.43 9.07
C LEU A 45 -25.68 -10.12 10.16
N GLU A 46 -25.06 -10.84 11.10
CA GLU A 46 -25.73 -11.39 12.29
C GLU A 46 -26.26 -10.27 13.21
N ARG A 47 -25.59 -9.11 13.24
CA ARG A 47 -25.96 -7.94 14.05
C ARG A 47 -25.95 -6.65 13.21
N PRO A 48 -26.88 -6.49 12.25
CA PRO A 48 -26.89 -5.33 11.37
C PRO A 48 -27.14 -4.05 12.15
N GLY A 49 -26.41 -2.97 11.83
CA GLY A 49 -26.47 -1.70 12.55
C GLY A 49 -25.62 -1.64 13.83
N GLU A 50 -25.23 -2.78 14.39
CA GLU A 50 -24.35 -2.82 15.56
C GLU A 50 -22.87 -2.81 15.16
N MET A 51 -22.04 -2.32 16.08
CA MET A 51 -20.59 -2.33 15.90
C MET A 51 -20.04 -3.68 16.39
N VAL A 52 -19.40 -4.42 15.50
CA VAL A 52 -18.64 -5.61 15.84
C VAL A 52 -17.22 -5.19 16.21
N ALA A 53 -16.80 -5.48 17.44
CA ALA A 53 -15.51 -5.06 17.96
C ALA A 53 -14.36 -5.83 17.31
N ARG A 54 -13.18 -5.18 17.17
CA ARG A 54 -11.98 -5.85 16.63
C ARG A 54 -11.62 -7.11 17.44
N GLU A 55 -11.70 -7.06 18.76
CA GLU A 55 -11.37 -8.21 19.62
C GLU A 55 -12.37 -9.37 19.44
N GLU A 56 -13.64 -9.08 19.17
CA GLU A 56 -14.65 -10.11 18.87
C GLU A 56 -14.33 -10.79 17.54
N LEU A 57 -14.04 -10.00 16.49
CA LEU A 57 -13.59 -10.50 15.19
C LEU A 57 -12.31 -11.33 15.33
N ARG A 58 -11.38 -10.92 16.20
CA ARG A 58 -10.16 -11.68 16.52
C ARG A 58 -10.46 -13.06 17.05
N SER A 59 -11.23 -13.10 18.12
CA SER A 59 -11.51 -14.34 18.85
C SER A 59 -12.21 -15.39 17.98
N ARG A 60 -13.02 -14.96 17.01
CA ARG A 60 -13.82 -15.84 16.16
C ARG A 60 -13.12 -16.27 14.89
N LEU A 61 -12.26 -15.43 14.31
CA LEU A 61 -11.54 -15.73 13.06
C LEU A 61 -10.16 -16.37 13.28
N TRP A 62 -9.50 -16.07 14.41
CA TRP A 62 -8.16 -16.55 14.73
C TRP A 62 -8.12 -17.07 16.17
N PRO A 63 -8.25 -18.40 16.37
CA PRO A 63 -8.02 -19.04 17.66
C PRO A 63 -6.60 -18.72 18.16
N ARG A 64 -6.42 -18.74 19.49
CA ARG A 64 -5.27 -18.20 20.25
C ARG A 64 -3.87 -18.66 19.79
N ASP A 65 -3.76 -19.68 18.95
CA ASP A 65 -2.51 -20.26 18.45
C ASP A 65 -2.10 -19.80 17.03
N THR A 66 -2.81 -18.82 16.44
CA THR A 66 -2.48 -18.34 15.08
C THR A 66 -1.55 -17.13 15.10
N PHE A 67 -0.30 -17.31 14.68
CA PHE A 67 0.69 -16.24 14.52
C PHE A 67 0.51 -15.49 13.20
N VAL A 68 -0.42 -14.53 13.17
CA VAL A 68 -0.63 -13.61 12.03
C VAL A 68 -0.75 -12.18 12.55
N ASP A 69 -0.29 -11.19 11.78
CA ASP A 69 -0.61 -9.78 12.03
C ASP A 69 -2.13 -9.57 11.89
N PHE A 70 -2.81 -9.65 13.04
CA PHE A 70 -4.26 -9.62 13.16
C PHE A 70 -4.86 -8.34 12.58
N ASP A 71 -4.22 -7.19 12.83
CA ASP A 71 -4.75 -5.92 12.36
C ASP A 71 -4.65 -5.81 10.84
N HIS A 72 -3.53 -6.30 10.27
CA HIS A 72 -3.35 -6.33 8.82
C HIS A 72 -4.31 -7.33 8.14
N SER A 73 -4.47 -8.52 8.71
CA SER A 73 -5.33 -9.56 8.16
C SER A 73 -6.81 -9.18 8.23
N LEU A 74 -7.26 -8.56 9.34
CA LEU A 74 -8.62 -8.07 9.48
C LEU A 74 -8.93 -6.95 8.48
N ASN A 75 -8.01 -5.99 8.32
CA ASN A 75 -8.18 -4.92 7.35
C ASN A 75 -8.25 -5.47 5.91
N THR A 76 -7.42 -6.47 5.60
CA THR A 76 -7.44 -7.15 4.29
C THR A 76 -8.77 -7.88 4.06
N ALA A 77 -9.28 -8.57 5.07
CA ALA A 77 -10.56 -9.27 4.99
C ALA A 77 -11.72 -8.30 4.74
N VAL A 78 -11.78 -7.18 5.48
CA VAL A 78 -12.80 -6.15 5.29
C VAL A 78 -12.70 -5.49 3.91
N ASN A 79 -11.51 -5.26 3.40
CA ASN A 79 -11.35 -4.71 2.05
C ASN A 79 -11.87 -5.67 0.96
N LYS A 80 -11.65 -6.98 1.10
CA LYS A 80 -12.23 -7.98 0.20
C LYS A 80 -13.76 -8.03 0.27
N VAL A 81 -14.34 -7.83 1.46
CA VAL A 81 -15.79 -7.67 1.60
C VAL A 81 -16.26 -6.43 0.85
N ARG A 82 -15.59 -5.29 1.02
CA ARG A 82 -15.92 -4.05 0.31
C ARG A 82 -15.86 -4.19 -1.20
N GLU A 83 -14.79 -4.79 -1.71
CA GLU A 83 -14.62 -5.08 -3.14
C GLU A 83 -15.77 -5.95 -3.68
N ALA A 84 -16.12 -7.04 -2.96
CA ALA A 84 -17.23 -7.90 -3.34
C ALA A 84 -18.59 -7.19 -3.33
N LEU A 85 -18.77 -6.20 -2.45
CA LEU A 85 -19.99 -5.39 -2.35
C LEU A 85 -19.99 -4.15 -3.25
N GLY A 86 -18.87 -3.83 -3.89
CA GLY A 86 -18.68 -2.56 -4.60
C GLY A 86 -18.77 -1.34 -3.66
N ASP A 87 -18.30 -1.50 -2.43
CA ASP A 87 -18.30 -0.49 -1.39
C ASP A 87 -16.93 0.19 -1.25
N VAL A 88 -16.90 1.46 -0.83
CA VAL A 88 -15.65 2.22 -0.68
C VAL A 88 -15.55 2.78 0.74
N ALA A 89 -14.38 2.65 1.37
CA ALA A 89 -14.18 3.10 2.75
C ALA A 89 -14.38 4.62 2.94
N SER A 90 -14.18 5.43 1.90
CA SER A 90 -14.39 6.88 1.92
C SER A 90 -15.86 7.30 1.86
N ASN A 91 -16.74 6.45 1.31
CA ASN A 91 -18.18 6.66 1.27
C ASN A 91 -18.91 5.33 1.54
N PRO A 92 -18.89 4.85 2.79
CA PRO A 92 -19.39 3.51 3.11
C PRO A 92 -20.90 3.44 2.87
N ARG A 93 -21.32 2.51 2.03
CA ARG A 93 -22.73 2.16 1.78
C ARG A 93 -23.14 0.91 2.53
N PHE A 94 -22.21 0.00 2.78
CA PHE A 94 -22.48 -1.29 3.43
C PHE A 94 -21.66 -1.45 4.70
N VAL A 95 -20.35 -1.20 4.66
CA VAL A 95 -19.43 -1.46 5.77
C VAL A 95 -18.73 -0.18 6.24
N GLN A 96 -19.20 0.36 7.36
CA GLN A 96 -18.62 1.52 8.02
C GLN A 96 -17.47 1.11 8.95
N THR A 97 -16.32 1.80 8.82
CA THR A 97 -15.22 1.67 9.78
C THR A 97 -15.45 2.61 10.97
N ILE A 98 -15.44 2.06 12.19
CA ILE A 98 -15.38 2.86 13.41
C ILE A 98 -13.95 2.85 13.92
N ALA A 99 -13.27 4.01 13.80
CA ALA A 99 -11.86 4.15 14.12
C ALA A 99 -11.52 3.54 15.49
N ARG A 100 -10.52 2.64 15.50
CA ARG A 100 -9.96 1.97 16.70
C ARG A 100 -10.94 1.09 17.49
N ARG A 101 -12.18 0.90 17.02
CA ARG A 101 -13.18 0.10 17.75
C ARG A 101 -13.61 -1.13 16.95
N GLY A 102 -13.89 -0.98 15.66
CA GLY A 102 -14.41 -2.09 14.87
C GLY A 102 -15.10 -1.68 13.59
N TYR A 103 -16.04 -2.52 13.16
CA TYR A 103 -16.76 -2.36 11.91
C TYR A 103 -18.26 -2.48 12.15
N ARG A 104 -19.05 -1.76 11.34
CA ARG A 104 -20.51 -1.76 11.42
C ARG A 104 -21.09 -1.98 10.03
N PHE A 105 -22.07 -2.87 9.94
CA PHE A 105 -22.90 -2.98 8.75
C PHE A 105 -24.02 -1.94 8.81
N ILE A 106 -24.11 -1.07 7.80
CA ILE A 106 -25.02 0.10 7.81
C ILE A 106 -26.13 0.01 6.78
N ALA A 107 -26.08 -0.95 5.85
CA ALA A 107 -27.15 -1.13 4.87
C ALA A 107 -28.37 -1.82 5.51
N PRO A 108 -29.60 -1.50 5.07
CA PRO A 108 -30.80 -2.15 5.55
C PRO A 108 -30.78 -3.63 5.19
N VAL A 109 -30.85 -4.47 6.22
CA VAL A 109 -30.90 -5.94 6.08
C VAL A 109 -32.34 -6.40 6.19
N GLN A 110 -32.82 -7.06 5.16
CA GLN A 110 -34.08 -7.81 5.17
C GLN A 110 -33.74 -9.23 5.61
N ALA A 111 -33.92 -9.51 6.90
CA ALA A 111 -34.05 -10.89 7.34
C ALA A 111 -35.42 -11.38 6.87
N ASP A 112 -35.48 -12.54 6.21
CA ASP A 112 -36.75 -13.21 5.88
C ASP A 112 -37.44 -13.69 7.18
N SER A 113 -37.90 -12.75 8.02
CA SER A 113 -39.02 -12.98 8.91
C SER A 113 -40.25 -12.45 8.20
N LYS A 114 -41.12 -13.35 7.72
CA LYS A 114 -42.44 -13.03 7.19
C LYS A 114 -43.14 -11.99 8.09
N SER A 115 -43.18 -10.72 7.67
CA SER A 115 -44.33 -9.83 7.88
C SER A 115 -44.14 -8.48 7.16
N SER A 116 -45.03 -8.28 6.18
CA SER A 116 -45.52 -7.03 5.57
C SER A 116 -45.16 -5.69 6.25
N SER A 117 -44.60 -4.74 5.48
CA SER A 117 -45.40 -3.63 4.89
C SER A 117 -44.52 -2.63 4.15
N ALA A 118 -44.93 -2.35 2.92
CA ALA A 118 -44.40 -1.30 2.07
C ALA A 118 -44.68 0.09 2.64
N VAL A 119 -43.70 1.00 2.57
CA VAL A 119 -43.98 2.44 2.38
C VAL A 119 -42.93 3.03 1.44
N ILE A 120 -43.43 3.51 0.31
CA ILE A 120 -42.75 4.33 -0.69
C ILE A 120 -42.63 5.75 -0.15
N ALA A 121 -41.45 6.38 -0.24
CA ALA A 121 -41.33 7.83 -0.46
C ALA A 121 -39.89 8.26 -0.83
N VAL A 122 -39.73 8.71 -2.07
CA VAL A 122 -38.72 9.65 -2.58
C VAL A 122 -39.58 10.71 -3.31
N PRO A 123 -39.32 12.04 -3.32
CA PRO A 123 -38.00 12.66 -3.50
C PRO A 123 -37.73 14.00 -2.78
N ALA A 124 -36.47 14.43 -2.78
CA ALA A 124 -36.00 15.76 -3.19
C ALA A 124 -34.77 16.24 -2.41
N ALA A 125 -33.68 16.49 -3.14
CA ALA A 125 -32.80 17.66 -3.06
C ALA A 125 -31.36 17.24 -3.41
N ALA A 126 -30.96 17.49 -4.65
CA ALA A 126 -29.57 17.46 -5.07
C ALA A 126 -28.87 18.75 -4.61
N PRO A 127 -27.66 18.64 -4.03
CA PRO A 127 -26.66 19.70 -4.19
C PRO A 127 -25.56 19.23 -5.15
N ARG A 128 -25.58 19.84 -6.34
CA ARG A 128 -24.45 20.21 -7.21
C ARG A 128 -23.34 19.18 -7.39
N GLU A 129 -23.34 18.59 -8.59
CA GLU A 129 -22.19 17.99 -9.27
C GLU A 129 -20.87 18.72 -8.94
N HIS A 130 -20.00 18.06 -8.19
CA HIS A 130 -18.59 18.08 -8.56
C HIS A 130 -18.39 16.85 -9.44
N ALA A 131 -18.01 17.11 -10.68
CA ALA A 131 -17.79 16.11 -11.71
C ALA A 131 -17.02 14.89 -11.16
N PRO A 132 -17.42 13.65 -11.50
CA PRO A 132 -16.65 12.48 -11.13
C PRO A 132 -15.28 12.58 -11.79
N VAL A 133 -14.24 12.76 -10.98
CA VAL A 133 -12.88 12.46 -11.39
C VAL A 133 -12.89 10.99 -11.81
N HIS A 134 -12.62 10.76 -13.09
CA HIS A 134 -12.72 9.47 -13.79
C HIS A 134 -12.41 8.25 -12.89
N PRO A 135 -13.32 7.26 -12.77
CA PRO A 135 -13.13 6.02 -11.98
C PRO A 135 -12.08 5.04 -12.52
N GLU A 136 -11.27 5.44 -13.52
CA GLU A 136 -10.45 4.51 -14.31
C GLU A 136 -8.94 4.60 -13.99
N LEU A 137 -8.60 5.19 -12.84
CA LEU A 137 -7.25 5.21 -12.28
C LEU A 137 -7.24 4.67 -10.84
N GLU A 138 -8.05 3.65 -10.54
CA GLU A 138 -7.76 2.75 -9.41
C GLU A 138 -6.55 1.89 -9.78
N VAL A 139 -5.37 2.49 -9.71
CA VAL A 139 -4.10 1.77 -9.74
C VAL A 139 -4.16 0.74 -8.61
N PRO A 140 -4.00 -0.57 -8.88
CA PRO A 140 -4.00 -1.60 -7.85
C PRO A 140 -3.02 -1.19 -6.75
N VAL A 141 -3.50 -0.94 -5.54
CA VAL A 141 -2.64 -0.49 -4.43
C VAL A 141 -1.61 -1.60 -4.21
N PRO A 142 -0.33 -1.38 -4.55
CA PRO A 142 0.62 -2.49 -4.63
C PRO A 142 0.81 -3.12 -3.25
N HIS A 143 0.88 -4.45 -3.21
CA HIS A 143 1.07 -5.19 -1.96
C HIS A 143 2.26 -4.61 -1.18
N ARG A 144 2.07 -4.38 0.13
CA ARG A 144 3.08 -3.72 1.00
C ARG A 144 4.46 -4.39 0.95
N GLY A 145 4.50 -5.71 0.72
CA GLY A 145 5.74 -6.46 0.51
C GLY A 145 6.45 -6.13 -0.80
N LEU A 146 5.71 -5.88 -1.89
CA LEU A 146 6.27 -5.54 -3.20
C LEU A 146 6.85 -4.12 -3.20
N THR A 147 6.14 -3.15 -2.61
CA THR A 147 6.66 -1.78 -2.47
C THR A 147 7.90 -1.71 -1.59
N ARG A 148 7.92 -2.46 -0.47
CA ARG A 148 9.10 -2.59 0.39
C ARG A 148 10.25 -3.30 -0.33
N GLY A 149 9.97 -4.39 -1.03
CA GLY A 149 10.97 -5.13 -1.81
C GLY A 149 11.61 -4.26 -2.89
N LEU A 150 10.80 -3.52 -3.65
CA LEU A 150 11.29 -2.58 -4.66
C LEU A 150 12.11 -1.45 -4.04
N PHE A 151 11.65 -0.89 -2.91
CA PHE A 151 12.42 0.12 -2.18
C PHE A 151 13.79 -0.41 -1.73
N ILE A 152 13.84 -1.62 -1.14
CA ILE A 152 15.09 -2.27 -0.72
C ILE A 152 16.01 -2.51 -1.92
N LEU A 153 15.48 -2.98 -3.05
CA LEU A 153 16.24 -3.20 -4.27
C LEU A 153 16.91 -1.90 -4.75
N ILE A 154 16.17 -0.79 -4.73
CA ILE A 154 16.71 0.52 -5.07
C ILE A 154 17.82 0.92 -4.08
N GLN A 155 17.63 0.71 -2.77
CA GLN A 155 18.67 1.00 -1.78
C GLN A 155 19.95 0.19 -2.01
N ILE A 156 19.82 -1.10 -2.36
CA ILE A 156 20.96 -1.99 -2.67
C ILE A 156 21.70 -1.51 -3.93
N MET A 157 20.96 -1.07 -4.94
CA MET A 157 21.54 -0.49 -6.15
C MET A 157 22.37 0.76 -5.82
N TYR A 158 21.82 1.71 -5.05
CA TYR A 158 22.57 2.88 -4.60
C TYR A 158 23.79 2.50 -3.75
N LEU A 159 23.64 1.55 -2.83
CA LEU A 159 24.75 1.04 -2.02
C LEU A 159 25.88 0.50 -2.90
N THR A 160 25.54 -0.24 -3.96
CA THR A 160 26.50 -0.75 -4.93
C THR A 160 27.22 0.39 -5.66
N PHE A 161 26.51 1.45 -6.06
CA PHE A 161 27.15 2.61 -6.68
C PHE A 161 28.11 3.33 -5.73
N TYR A 162 27.74 3.52 -4.46
CA TYR A 162 28.64 4.10 -3.46
C TYR A 162 29.93 3.29 -3.32
N LEU A 163 29.81 1.96 -3.22
CA LEU A 163 30.96 1.07 -3.11
C LEU A 163 31.81 1.07 -4.38
N GLU A 164 31.19 1.01 -5.56
CA GLU A 164 31.90 0.98 -6.84
C GLU A 164 32.68 2.27 -7.10
N ALA A 165 32.12 3.44 -6.75
CA ALA A 165 32.83 4.71 -6.92
C ALA A 165 34.00 4.87 -5.94
N LEU A 166 33.86 4.39 -4.71
CA LEU A 166 34.97 4.35 -3.75
C LEU A 166 36.04 3.34 -4.19
N PHE A 167 35.66 2.21 -4.78
CA PHE A 167 36.58 1.21 -5.29
C PHE A 167 37.30 1.68 -6.57
N ARG A 168 36.55 2.26 -7.51
CA ARG A 168 37.04 2.86 -8.76
C ARG A 168 37.42 4.33 -8.57
N TRP A 169 38.09 4.66 -7.47
CA TRP A 169 38.47 6.03 -7.13
C TRP A 169 39.25 6.75 -8.26
N GLN A 170 40.10 6.03 -8.99
CA GLN A 170 40.84 6.56 -10.14
C GLN A 170 39.92 6.98 -11.31
N GLY A 171 38.80 6.29 -11.51
CA GLY A 171 37.81 6.63 -12.53
C GLY A 171 37.03 7.91 -12.18
N VAL A 172 36.73 8.11 -10.89
CA VAL A 172 36.10 9.35 -10.40
C VAL A 172 37.02 10.55 -10.66
N HIS A 173 38.31 10.41 -10.36
CA HIS A 173 39.29 11.48 -10.61
C HIS A 173 39.36 11.85 -12.09
N ARG A 174 39.37 10.86 -12.99
CA ARG A 174 39.42 11.11 -14.44
C ARG A 174 38.20 11.88 -14.93
N ILE A 175 37.01 11.47 -14.51
CA ILE A 175 35.76 12.19 -14.87
C ILE A 175 35.77 13.58 -14.25
N ALA A 176 36.20 13.73 -13.00
CA ALA A 176 36.25 15.02 -12.33
C ALA A 176 37.21 16.00 -13.04
N ASP A 177 38.37 15.53 -13.51
CA ASP A 177 39.33 16.33 -14.30
C ASP A 177 38.78 16.72 -15.67
N GLU A 178 38.04 15.82 -16.33
CA GLU A 178 37.41 16.11 -17.63
C GLU A 178 36.35 17.21 -17.53
N PHE A 179 35.58 17.24 -16.43
CA PHE A 179 34.53 18.23 -16.22
C PHE A 179 35.06 19.55 -15.63
N MET A 180 35.95 19.49 -14.64
CA MET A 180 36.51 20.66 -13.95
C MET A 180 37.99 20.45 -13.59
N PRO A 181 38.93 20.79 -14.47
CA PRO A 181 40.35 20.58 -14.21
C PRO A 181 40.88 21.44 -13.05
N GLY A 182 41.87 20.91 -12.34
CA GLY A 182 42.57 21.61 -11.26
C GLY A 182 41.84 21.50 -9.92
N TRP A 183 41.59 22.63 -9.26
CA TRP A 183 40.98 22.64 -7.92
C TRP A 183 39.55 22.08 -7.90
N GLY A 184 38.80 22.23 -9.00
CA GLY A 184 37.44 21.70 -9.12
C GLY A 184 37.37 20.17 -9.02
N ALA A 185 38.29 19.45 -9.66
CA ALA A 185 38.38 18.00 -9.58
C ALA A 185 38.59 17.52 -8.14
N THR A 186 39.49 18.18 -7.40
CA THR A 186 39.74 17.86 -5.99
C THR A 186 38.52 18.13 -5.11
N ALA A 187 37.76 19.19 -5.38
CA ALA A 187 36.52 19.50 -4.67
C ALA A 187 35.43 18.44 -4.93
N ILE A 188 35.27 18.00 -6.19
CA ILE A 188 34.36 16.93 -6.58
C ILE A 188 34.73 15.63 -5.86
N LEU A 189 36.01 15.29 -5.80
CA LEU A 189 36.50 14.10 -5.09
C LEU A 189 36.18 14.15 -3.59
N ILE A 190 36.48 15.26 -2.92
CA ILE A 190 36.13 15.44 -1.51
C ILE A 190 34.62 15.30 -1.30
N ALA A 191 33.81 15.90 -2.19
CA ALA A 191 32.36 15.77 -2.14
C ALA A 191 31.90 14.30 -2.29
N VAL A 192 32.49 13.54 -3.22
CA VAL A 192 32.19 12.10 -3.41
C VAL A 192 32.57 11.28 -2.17
N LEU A 193 33.72 11.54 -1.54
CA LEU A 193 34.12 10.83 -0.30
C LEU A 193 33.18 11.11 0.86
N VAL A 194 32.88 12.39 1.09
CA VAL A 194 32.03 12.83 2.19
C VAL A 194 30.61 12.29 2.00
N THR A 195 30.04 12.46 0.81
CA THR A 195 28.69 11.98 0.51
C THR A 195 28.62 10.45 0.49
N GLY A 196 29.64 9.75 -0.02
CA GLY A 196 29.72 8.29 0.05
C GLY A 196 29.83 7.76 1.49
N GLY A 197 30.67 8.39 2.31
CA GLY A 197 30.85 8.02 3.72
C GLY A 197 29.60 8.22 4.57
N ILE A 198 28.78 9.24 4.27
CA ILE A 198 27.48 9.47 4.92
C ILE A 198 26.38 8.60 4.30
N GLY A 199 26.42 8.43 2.98
CA GLY A 199 25.42 7.70 2.20
C GLY A 199 25.37 6.21 2.51
N ILE A 200 26.52 5.56 2.71
CA ILE A 200 26.58 4.12 3.01
C ILE A 200 25.83 3.77 4.31
N PRO A 201 26.13 4.38 5.48
CA PRO A 201 25.36 4.15 6.71
C PRO A 201 23.87 4.48 6.56
N LEU A 202 23.55 5.56 5.83
CA LEU A 202 22.17 5.96 5.59
C LEU A 202 21.38 4.91 4.79
N ARG A 203 21.95 4.38 3.71
CA ARG A 203 21.33 3.32 2.89
C ARG A 203 21.20 2.02 3.68
N CYS A 204 22.22 1.64 4.45
CA CYS A 204 22.12 0.51 5.38
C CYS A 204 20.97 0.70 6.39
N TYR A 205 20.83 1.89 6.98
CA TYR A 205 19.72 2.22 7.88
C TYR A 205 18.35 2.08 7.19
N LEU A 206 18.22 2.56 5.95
CA LEU A 206 16.97 2.46 5.17
C LEU A 206 16.64 1.01 4.80
N ILE A 207 17.63 0.20 4.42
CA ILE A 207 17.47 -1.23 4.14
C ILE A 207 16.99 -1.97 5.39
N SER A 208 17.68 -1.78 6.52
CA SER A 208 17.28 -2.41 7.79
C SER A 208 15.91 -1.94 8.25
N GLY A 209 15.63 -0.64 8.16
CA GLY A 209 14.33 -0.07 8.53
C GLY A 209 13.19 -0.65 7.69
N ALA A 210 13.39 -0.79 6.38
CA ALA A 210 12.42 -1.39 5.47
C ALA A 210 12.30 -2.90 5.65
N GLY A 211 13.39 -3.60 6.00
CA GLY A 211 13.42 -5.03 6.29
C GLY A 211 12.65 -5.39 7.55
N PHE A 212 12.86 -4.66 8.65
CA PHE A 212 12.20 -4.88 9.95
C PHE A 212 10.82 -4.23 10.08
N ASP A 213 10.27 -3.69 9.00
CA ASP A 213 8.97 -3.00 8.96
C ASP A 213 8.80 -1.90 10.01
N HIS A 214 9.82 -1.05 10.16
CA HIS A 214 9.79 -0.01 11.17
C HIS A 214 8.75 1.05 10.81
N GLN A 215 7.61 1.09 11.52
CA GLN A 215 6.48 1.99 11.17
C GLN A 215 6.84 3.48 11.12
N ARG A 216 7.85 3.93 11.89
CA ARG A 216 8.33 5.32 11.88
C ARG A 216 9.30 5.64 10.74
N LEU A 217 9.63 4.65 9.89
CA LEU A 217 10.56 4.83 8.77
C LEU A 217 10.00 5.85 7.78
N GLY A 218 8.70 5.81 7.47
CA GLY A 218 8.07 6.75 6.54
C GLY A 218 8.23 8.20 6.98
N ASP A 219 7.93 8.51 8.24
CA ASP A 219 8.05 9.86 8.79
C ASP A 219 9.50 10.34 8.83
N LYS A 220 10.44 9.47 9.25
CA LYS A 220 11.88 9.78 9.26
C LYS A 220 12.41 10.00 7.85
N PHE A 221 12.02 9.16 6.89
CA PHE A 221 12.41 9.31 5.50
C PHE A 221 11.92 10.63 4.92
N GLN A 222 10.65 11.04 5.15
CA GLN A 222 10.17 12.33 4.66
C GLN A 222 10.96 13.53 5.23
N ARG A 223 11.45 13.43 6.48
CA ARG A 223 12.33 14.47 7.07
C ARG A 223 13.72 14.47 6.46
N LEU A 224 14.27 13.28 6.18
CA LEU A 224 15.59 13.12 5.57
C LEU A 224 15.58 13.33 4.04
N PHE A 225 14.40 13.29 3.42
CA PHE A 225 14.23 13.30 1.96
C PHE A 225 14.95 14.45 1.25
N PRO A 226 14.91 15.71 1.72
CA PRO A 226 15.63 16.80 1.03
C PRO A 226 17.15 16.56 0.97
N ALA A 227 17.73 16.02 2.04
CA ALA A 227 19.16 15.69 2.09
C ALA A 227 19.48 14.46 1.23
N ILE A 228 18.61 13.45 1.24
CA ILE A 228 18.73 12.25 0.40
C ILE A 228 18.65 12.64 -1.08
N LEU A 229 17.70 13.50 -1.46
CA LEU A 229 17.53 13.98 -2.82
C LEU A 229 18.79 14.70 -3.34
N ALA A 230 19.32 15.65 -2.56
CA ALA A 230 20.54 16.36 -2.94
C ALA A 230 21.74 15.41 -3.13
N MET A 231 21.83 14.40 -2.27
CA MET A 231 22.87 13.38 -2.39
C MET A 231 22.65 12.48 -3.62
N ASP A 232 21.42 12.07 -3.90
CA ASP A 232 21.11 11.22 -5.05
C ASP A 232 21.28 11.93 -6.40
N GLU A 233 20.99 13.22 -6.46
CA GLU A 233 21.29 14.04 -7.65
C GLU A 233 22.79 14.09 -7.92
N LEU A 234 23.61 14.23 -6.88
CA LEU A 234 25.08 14.20 -7.00
C LEU A 234 25.56 12.84 -7.51
N TRP A 235 24.93 11.75 -7.07
CA TRP A 235 25.28 10.39 -7.45
C TRP A 235 24.60 9.88 -8.72
N ALA A 236 23.70 10.66 -9.33
CA ALA A 236 23.06 10.28 -10.59
C ALA A 236 24.06 10.12 -11.74
N ILE A 237 25.24 10.75 -11.64
CA ILE A 237 26.35 10.67 -12.60
C ILE A 237 27.13 9.35 -12.48
N ALA A 238 26.92 8.56 -11.43
CA ALA A 238 27.63 7.30 -11.20
C ALA A 238 27.69 6.32 -12.40
N PRO A 239 26.67 6.21 -13.28
CA PRO A 239 26.76 5.36 -14.47
C PRO A 239 27.91 5.71 -15.42
N PHE A 240 28.41 6.95 -15.41
CA PHE A 240 29.58 7.34 -16.21
C PHE A 240 30.86 6.61 -15.78
N LEU A 241 30.96 6.16 -14.53
CA LEU A 241 32.06 5.30 -14.08
C LEU A 241 32.07 3.94 -14.78
N LEU A 242 30.93 3.55 -15.35
CA LEU A 242 30.76 2.31 -16.12
C LEU A 242 30.70 2.58 -17.62
N ALA A 243 30.80 3.82 -18.09
CA ALA A 243 30.65 4.18 -19.51
C ALA A 243 31.64 3.44 -20.42
N GLU A 244 32.84 3.11 -19.93
CA GLU A 244 33.80 2.28 -20.68
C GLU A 244 33.28 0.86 -20.96
N LYS A 245 32.40 0.33 -20.12
CA LYS A 245 31.83 -1.03 -20.23
C LYS A 245 30.49 -1.05 -20.96
N ILE A 246 29.61 -0.09 -20.67
CA ILE A 246 28.23 -0.05 -21.18
C ILE A 246 28.03 0.94 -22.33
N GLY A 247 29.02 1.80 -22.60
CA GLY A 247 28.94 2.90 -23.56
C GLY A 247 28.28 4.16 -23.00
N PHE A 248 28.61 5.32 -23.58
CA PHE A 248 28.08 6.62 -23.15
C PHE A 248 26.56 6.71 -23.26
N GLY A 249 25.95 6.16 -24.32
CA GLY A 249 24.49 6.20 -24.50
C GLY A 249 23.73 5.51 -23.36
N ALA A 250 24.20 4.34 -22.92
CA ALA A 250 23.62 3.63 -21.79
C ALA A 250 23.85 4.36 -20.46
N ALA A 251 25.04 4.97 -20.28
CA ALA A 251 25.34 5.78 -19.09
C ALA A 251 24.41 7.00 -18.98
N PHE A 252 24.12 7.69 -20.08
CA PHE A 252 23.15 8.80 -20.11
C PHE A 252 21.73 8.33 -19.79
N ALA A 253 21.27 7.22 -20.39
CA ALA A 253 19.94 6.68 -20.11
C ALA A 253 19.78 6.26 -18.63
N ALA A 254 20.81 5.62 -18.07
CA ALA A 254 20.84 5.23 -16.66
C ALA A 254 20.86 6.46 -15.73
N THR A 255 21.61 7.50 -16.08
CA THR A 255 21.65 8.78 -15.34
C THR A 255 20.26 9.43 -15.31
N ALA A 256 19.55 9.47 -16.44
CA ALA A 256 18.19 9.99 -16.50
C ALA A 256 17.22 9.20 -15.60
N GLY A 257 17.34 7.87 -15.57
CA GLY A 257 16.59 7.02 -14.65
C GLY A 257 16.89 7.32 -13.18
N LEU A 258 18.17 7.52 -12.84
CA LEU A 258 18.61 7.85 -11.48
C LEU A 258 18.10 9.21 -11.00
N LEU A 259 18.00 10.21 -11.88
CA LEU A 259 17.42 11.52 -11.55
C LEU A 259 15.93 11.41 -11.18
N TYR A 260 15.20 10.45 -11.77
CA TYR A 260 13.78 10.23 -11.47
C TYR A 260 13.56 9.34 -10.22
N LEU A 261 14.54 8.52 -9.87
CA LEU A 261 14.39 7.47 -8.86
C LEU A 261 14.04 7.99 -7.44
N PRO A 262 14.58 9.13 -6.94
CA PRO A 262 14.20 9.68 -5.64
C PRO A 262 12.70 10.00 -5.52
N PHE A 263 12.07 10.45 -6.61
CA PHE A 263 10.63 10.72 -6.65
C PHE A 263 9.82 9.41 -6.59
N SER A 264 10.33 8.36 -7.23
CA SER A 264 9.77 7.02 -7.14
C SER A 264 9.89 6.45 -5.73
N GLU A 265 11.06 6.56 -5.08
CA GLU A 265 11.28 6.13 -3.69
C GLU A 265 10.31 6.83 -2.72
N ARG A 266 10.14 8.15 -2.87
CA ARG A 266 9.21 8.92 -2.06
C ARG A 266 7.78 8.42 -2.20
N SER A 267 7.38 8.07 -3.41
CA SER A 267 6.06 7.51 -3.71
C SER A 267 5.90 6.10 -3.13
N LEU A 268 6.92 5.24 -3.26
CA LEU A 268 6.94 3.89 -2.69
C LEU A 268 6.82 3.89 -1.17
N ILE A 269 7.57 4.76 -0.49
CA ILE A 269 7.50 4.88 0.98
C ILE A 269 6.12 5.39 1.42
N ARG A 270 5.53 6.33 0.69
CA ARG A 270 4.17 6.80 0.97
C ARG A 270 3.15 5.69 0.80
N LEU A 271 3.29 4.84 -0.22
CA LEU A 271 2.40 3.69 -0.43
C LEU A 271 2.59 2.61 0.64
N ALA A 272 3.83 2.31 1.04
CA ALA A 272 4.13 1.31 2.06
C ALA A 272 3.68 1.74 3.47
N TYR A 273 3.87 3.02 3.80
CA TYR A 273 3.69 3.60 5.13
C TYR A 273 2.59 4.68 5.20
N ALA A 274 1.64 4.69 4.24
CA ALA A 274 0.49 5.61 4.25
C ALA A 274 -0.19 5.58 5.62
N GLN A 275 -0.16 6.72 6.32
CA GLN A 275 -0.50 6.80 7.73
C GLN A 275 -1.91 6.27 8.01
N GLN A 276 -2.00 5.25 8.86
CA GLN A 276 -3.15 5.09 9.75
C GLN A 276 -3.14 6.30 10.69
N LYS A 277 -3.91 7.33 10.36
CA LYS A 277 -4.08 8.51 11.22
C LYS A 277 -4.75 8.05 12.54
N PRO A 278 -4.25 8.52 13.71
CA PRO A 278 -4.67 8.03 15.04
C PRO A 278 -6.13 8.32 15.41
#